data_AF-B4WT24-F1
#
_entry.id   AF-B4WT24-F1
#
_cell.length_a   1.000
_cell.length_b   1.000
_cell.length_c   1.000
_cell.angle_alpha   90.00
_cell.angle_beta   90.00
_cell.angle_gamma   90.00
#
_symmetry.space_group_name_H-M   'P 1'
#
loop_
_entity.id
_entity.type
_entity.pdbx_description
1 polymer ?
#
loop_
_entity_poly.entity_id
_entity_poly.type
_entity_poly.pdbx_seq_one_letter_code
_entity_poly.pdbx_strand_id
1 'polypeptide(L)'
;MKMKQLLTQALKTGDITVISNVTSVTAVGTKVARVEEIAGHEQESPSAVHVDFKVKQPSHLPAVLEDTESLGLILQLEDAVELGLLLVAMGMEHKSPDEIEKLTARLSNLIDVFEPA
;
A
#
# COMPACT_ATOMS: atom_id res chain seq x y z
N MET A 1 -4.32 -13.10 -27.47
CA MET A 1 -4.78 -12.14 -26.45
C MET A 1 -4.14 -12.55 -25.13
N LYS A 2 -3.05 -11.88 -24.72
CA LYS A 2 -2.35 -12.25 -23.46
C LYS A 2 -3.26 -11.83 -22.29
N MET A 3 -3.52 -12.75 -21.37
CA MET A 3 -4.23 -12.45 -20.12
C MET A 3 -3.45 -11.39 -19.34
N LYS A 4 -4.13 -10.31 -18.94
CA LYS A 4 -3.60 -9.30 -18.00
C LYS A 4 -3.24 -9.99 -16.69
N GLN A 5 -2.02 -9.80 -16.21
CA GLN A 5 -1.52 -10.54 -15.05
C GLN A 5 -1.76 -9.69 -13.81
N LEU A 6 -2.93 -9.84 -13.20
CA LEU A 6 -3.24 -9.20 -11.93
C LEU A 6 -2.36 -9.84 -10.83
N LEU A 7 -1.21 -9.23 -10.51
CA LEU A 7 -0.41 -9.69 -9.38
C LEU A 7 -1.14 -9.32 -8.10
N THR A 8 -1.63 -10.34 -7.39
CA THR A 8 -2.37 -10.19 -6.14
C THR A 8 -1.68 -10.99 -5.06
N GLN A 9 -1.48 -10.38 -3.89
CA GLN A 9 -0.98 -11.04 -2.70
C GLN A 9 -1.94 -10.79 -1.53
N ALA A 10 -2.13 -11.83 -0.72
CA ALA A 10 -2.85 -11.69 0.54
C ALA A 10 -2.06 -10.77 1.47
N LEU A 11 -2.74 -9.79 2.05
CA LEU A 11 -2.20 -8.96 3.10
C LEU A 11 -2.85 -9.40 4.39
N LYS A 12 -2.05 -9.76 5.38
CA LYS A 12 -2.54 -10.11 6.71
C LYS A 12 -1.86 -9.19 7.69
N THR A 13 -2.64 -8.38 8.40
CA THR A 13 -2.11 -7.45 9.39
C THR A 13 -2.78 -7.69 10.74
N GLY A 14 -2.21 -7.09 11.78
CA GLY A 14 -2.93 -6.80 13.02
C GLY A 14 -4.03 -5.74 12.83
N ASP A 15 -4.45 -5.15 13.95
CA ASP A 15 -5.46 -4.10 13.97
C ASP A 15 -4.84 -2.79 13.49
N ILE A 16 -5.39 -2.24 12.42
CA ILE A 16 -5.00 -0.96 11.84
C ILE A 16 -6.03 0.07 12.25
N THR A 17 -5.57 1.19 12.82
CA THR A 17 -6.46 2.33 13.04
C THR A 17 -6.41 3.21 11.81
N VAL A 18 -7.53 3.30 11.09
CA VAL A 18 -7.73 4.29 10.04
C VAL A 18 -8.37 5.49 10.70
N ILE A 19 -7.64 6.61 10.73
CA ILE A 19 -8.07 7.85 11.37
C ILE A 19 -8.34 8.91 10.31
N SER A 20 -9.38 9.70 10.49
CA SER A 20 -9.62 10.93 9.76
C SER A 20 -9.76 12.12 10.70
N ASN A 21 -9.93 13.31 10.14
CA ASN A 21 -10.25 14.52 10.90
C ASN A 21 -11.62 14.45 11.60
N VAL A 22 -12.51 13.52 11.22
CA VAL A 22 -13.88 13.42 11.77
C VAL A 22 -14.12 12.16 12.60
N THR A 23 -13.38 11.07 12.38
CA THR A 23 -13.58 9.81 13.12
C THR A 23 -12.37 8.89 13.05
N SER A 24 -12.45 7.73 13.69
CA SER A 24 -11.53 6.62 13.48
C SER A 24 -12.28 5.29 13.39
N VAL A 25 -11.74 4.36 12.61
CA VAL A 25 -12.24 3.00 12.49
C VAL A 25 -11.10 2.01 12.61
N THR A 26 -11.38 0.84 13.19
CA THR A 26 -10.44 -0.28 13.18
C THR A 26 -10.66 -1.12 11.93
N ALA A 27 -9.60 -1.35 11.18
CA ALA A 27 -9.57 -2.19 10.00
C ALA A 27 -8.46 -3.25 10.08
N VAL A 28 -8.50 -4.19 9.15
CA VAL A 28 -7.43 -5.16 8.92
C VAL A 28 -7.09 -5.16 7.43
N GLY A 29 -5.81 -5.25 7.10
CA GLY A 29 -5.37 -5.46 5.73
C GLY A 29 -5.88 -6.81 5.21
N THR A 30 -6.18 -6.87 3.92
CA THR A 30 -6.71 -8.11 3.30
C THR A 30 -6.00 -8.46 2.01
N LYS A 31 -5.66 -7.46 1.18
CA LYS A 31 -5.08 -7.69 -0.14
C LYS A 31 -4.19 -6.53 -0.55
N VAL A 32 -3.08 -6.83 -1.21
CA VAL A 32 -2.36 -5.89 -2.06
C VAL A 32 -2.41 -6.42 -3.48
N ALA A 33 -2.80 -5.58 -4.43
CA ALA A 33 -2.83 -5.94 -5.84
C ALA A 33 -2.17 -4.86 -6.68
N ARG A 34 -1.39 -5.29 -7.67
CA ARG A 34 -0.99 -4.42 -8.77
C ARG A 34 -2.09 -4.46 -9.83
N VAL A 35 -2.62 -3.29 -10.16
CA VAL A 35 -3.57 -3.09 -11.24
C VAL A 35 -2.78 -2.61 -12.45
N GLU A 36 -2.65 -3.47 -13.45
CA GLU A 36 -1.95 -3.14 -14.69
C GLU A 36 -2.75 -2.16 -15.54
N GLU A 37 -1.98 -1.40 -16.30
CA GLU A 37 -2.42 -0.48 -17.33
C GLU A 37 -3.29 -1.15 -18.41
N ILE A 38 -4.11 -0.36 -19.09
CA ILE A 38 -4.78 -0.81 -20.32
C ILE A 38 -3.84 -0.45 -21.49
N ALA A 39 -3.18 -1.46 -22.07
CA ALA A 39 -2.28 -1.25 -23.21
C ALA A 39 -2.93 -0.39 -24.31
N GLY A 40 -2.23 0.67 -24.74
CA GLY A 40 -2.71 1.70 -25.67
C GLY A 40 -3.44 2.88 -25.02
N HIS A 41 -3.64 2.86 -23.69
CA HIS A 41 -4.22 3.92 -22.88
C HIS A 41 -3.34 4.24 -21.65
N GLU A 42 -2.01 4.12 -21.83
CA GLU A 42 -1.00 4.30 -20.79
C GLU A 42 -1.15 5.63 -20.05
N GLN A 43 -1.54 6.65 -20.80
CA GLN A 43 -1.67 8.02 -20.33
C GLN A 43 -2.97 8.25 -19.53
N GLU A 44 -3.99 7.43 -19.74
CA GLU A 44 -5.31 7.55 -19.10
C GLU A 44 -5.48 6.57 -17.93
N SER A 45 -4.73 5.46 -17.91
CA SER A 45 -4.87 4.40 -16.91
C SER A 45 -3.51 3.85 -16.47
N PRO A 46 -2.68 4.66 -15.77
CA PRO A 46 -1.37 4.21 -15.32
C PRO A 46 -1.48 3.04 -14.33
N SER A 47 -0.43 2.20 -14.27
CA SER A 47 -0.36 1.12 -13.30
C SER A 47 -0.47 1.65 -11.86
N ALA A 48 -1.27 0.98 -11.03
CA ALA A 48 -1.50 1.37 -9.65
C ALA A 48 -1.32 0.19 -8.69
N VAL A 49 -0.95 0.47 -7.44
CA VAL A 49 -0.97 -0.51 -6.35
C VAL A 49 -2.19 -0.23 -5.49
N HIS A 50 -3.11 -1.18 -5.44
CA HIS A 50 -4.33 -1.12 -4.66
C HIS A 50 -4.16 -1.93 -3.37
N VAL A 51 -4.54 -1.35 -2.24
CA VAL A 51 -4.48 -1.97 -0.91
C VAL A 51 -5.88 -2.02 -0.32
N ASP A 52 -6.37 -3.23 -0.06
CA ASP A 52 -7.71 -3.45 0.49
C ASP A 52 -7.65 -3.62 2.00
N PHE A 53 -8.51 -2.88 2.70
CA PHE A 53 -8.75 -3.02 4.12
C PHE A 53 -10.20 -3.43 4.39
N LYS A 54 -10.41 -4.27 5.40
CA LYS A 54 -11.73 -4.62 5.91
C LYS A 54 -11.96 -3.97 7.27
N VAL A 55 -13.00 -3.16 7.38
CA VAL A 55 -13.41 -2.55 8.65
C VAL A 55 -14.03 -3.61 9.57
N LYS A 56 -13.58 -3.70 10.83
CA LYS A 56 -14.06 -4.70 11.80
C LYS A 56 -15.48 -4.43 12.28
N GLN A 57 -15.81 -3.16 12.50
CA GLN A 57 -17.13 -2.71 12.98
C GLN A 57 -17.60 -1.58 12.06
N PRO A 58 -18.12 -1.90 10.86
CA PRO A 58 -18.57 -0.89 9.93
C PRO A 58 -19.72 -0.09 10.56
N SER A 59 -19.55 1.22 10.67
CA SER A 59 -20.62 2.14 11.03
C SER A 59 -21.25 2.69 9.75
N HIS A 60 -22.57 2.63 9.65
CA HIS A 60 -23.31 3.16 8.49
C HIS A 60 -23.59 4.66 8.60
N LEU A 61 -22.79 5.41 9.37
CA LEU A 61 -22.92 6.85 9.46
C LEU A 61 -22.64 7.47 8.08
N PRO A 62 -23.60 8.17 7.46
CA PRO A 62 -23.51 8.63 6.07
C PRO A 62 -22.33 9.55 5.77
N ALA A 63 -21.81 10.27 6.79
CA ALA A 63 -20.96 11.45 6.60
C ALA A 63 -19.46 11.21 6.82
N VAL A 64 -18.99 9.97 7.02
CA VAL A 64 -17.58 9.77 7.40
C VAL A 64 -16.61 10.15 6.29
N LEU A 65 -16.93 9.91 5.01
CA LEU A 65 -16.01 10.23 3.90
C LEU A 65 -16.27 11.59 3.24
N GLU A 66 -17.49 12.13 3.33
CA GLU A 66 -17.84 13.40 2.66
C GLU A 66 -17.09 14.59 3.27
N ASP A 67 -16.91 14.60 4.60
CA ASP A 67 -16.19 15.65 5.33
C ASP A 67 -14.73 15.28 5.67
N THR A 68 -14.25 14.15 5.17
CA THR A 68 -12.87 13.71 5.43
C THR A 68 -11.90 14.41 4.48
N GLU A 69 -11.06 15.28 5.04
CA GLU A 69 -9.99 15.98 4.33
C GLU A 69 -8.66 15.22 4.42
N SER A 70 -8.50 14.38 5.45
CA SER A 70 -7.26 13.63 5.68
C SER A 70 -7.54 12.22 6.19
N LEU A 71 -6.71 11.28 5.73
CA LEU A 71 -6.71 9.90 6.21
C LEU A 71 -5.30 9.53 6.67
N GLY A 72 -5.22 8.95 7.86
CA GLY A 72 -4.01 8.37 8.42
C GLY A 72 -4.19 6.88 8.67
N LEU A 73 -3.10 6.14 8.54
CA LEU A 73 -3.01 4.74 8.95
C LEU A 73 -2.04 4.66 10.13
N ILE A 74 -2.51 4.13 11.25
CA ILE A 74 -1.65 3.76 12.37
C ILE A 74 -1.48 2.24 12.30
N LEU A 75 -0.24 1.82 12.03
CA LEU A 75 0.17 0.42 11.88
C LEU A 75 1.01 0.00 13.08
N GLN A 76 0.98 -1.28 13.41
CA GLN A 76 2.03 -1.87 14.25
C GLN A 76 3.34 -1.92 13.45
N LEU A 77 4.48 -1.94 14.15
CA LEU A 77 5.80 -1.87 13.53
C LEU A 77 6.02 -3.00 12.51
N GLU A 78 5.65 -4.24 12.87
CA GLU A 78 5.77 -5.41 12.01
C GLU A 78 4.89 -5.27 10.75
N ASP A 79 3.61 -4.89 10.93
CA ASP A 79 2.69 -4.63 9.81
C ASP A 79 3.21 -3.55 8.85
N ALA A 80 3.87 -2.51 9.38
CA ALA A 80 4.45 -1.44 8.57
C ALA A 80 5.61 -1.95 7.71
N VAL A 81 6.46 -2.82 8.26
CA VAL A 81 7.57 -3.44 7.51
C VAL A 81 7.02 -4.37 6.43
N GLU A 82 6.10 -5.27 6.77
CA GLU A 82 5.53 -6.23 5.82
C GLU A 82 4.79 -5.53 4.68
N LEU A 83 3.94 -4.55 5.00
CA LEU A 83 3.24 -3.76 3.99
C LEU A 83 4.24 -3.02 3.10
N GLY A 84 5.29 -2.40 3.67
CA GLY A 84 6.33 -1.73 2.90
C GLY A 84 7.02 -2.65 1.90
N LEU A 85 7.42 -3.85 2.34
CA LEU A 85 8.05 -4.86 1.47
C LEU A 85 7.11 -5.31 0.34
N LEU A 86 5.83 -5.52 0.64
CA LEU A 86 4.83 -5.85 -0.36
C LEU A 86 4.66 -4.74 -1.40
N LEU A 87 4.59 -3.48 -0.97
CA LEU A 87 4.48 -2.33 -1.87
C LEU A 87 5.71 -2.20 -2.78
N VAL A 88 6.92 -2.39 -2.22
CA VAL A 88 8.16 -2.41 -2.99
C VAL A 88 8.12 -3.52 -4.03
N ALA A 89 7.77 -4.75 -3.64
CA ALA A 89 7.69 -5.89 -4.55
C ALA A 89 6.69 -5.64 -5.70
N MET A 90 5.52 -5.06 -5.40
CA MET A 90 4.52 -4.70 -6.42
C MET A 90 5.03 -3.61 -7.38
N GLY A 91 5.88 -2.70 -6.90
CA GLY A 91 6.50 -1.63 -7.70
C GLY A 91 7.77 -2.03 -8.45
N MET A 92 8.33 -3.22 -8.21
CA MET A 92 9.59 -3.66 -8.83
C MET A 92 9.42 -4.16 -10.27
N GLU A 93 8.31 -4.80 -10.62
CA GLU A 93 7.96 -5.24 -11.98
C GLU A 93 9.12 -5.75 -12.86
N HIS A 94 9.64 -4.88 -13.73
CA HIS A 94 10.66 -5.13 -14.75
C HIS A 94 11.97 -4.40 -14.46
N LYS A 95 12.17 -3.93 -13.22
CA LYS A 95 13.44 -3.33 -12.82
C LYS A 95 14.58 -4.30 -13.10
N SER A 96 15.58 -3.80 -13.80
CA SER A 96 16.82 -4.53 -14.01
C SER A 96 17.55 -4.77 -12.68
N PRO A 97 18.45 -5.77 -12.61
CA PRO A 97 19.26 -6.01 -11.42
C PRO A 97 19.96 -4.75 -10.89
N ASP A 98 20.52 -3.92 -11.78
CA ASP A 98 21.18 -2.66 -11.42
C ASP A 98 20.22 -1.63 -10.79
N GLU A 99 18.97 -1.56 -11.26
CA GLU A 99 17.95 -0.68 -10.67
C GLU A 99 17.49 -1.16 -9.31
N ILE A 100 17.41 -2.49 -9.13
CA ILE A 100 17.10 -3.12 -7.85
C ILE A 100 18.23 -2.83 -6.85
N GLU A 101 19.48 -3.00 -7.25
CA GLU A 101 20.66 -2.73 -6.41
C GLU A 101 20.68 -1.27 -5.94
N LYS A 102 20.43 -0.32 -6.86
CA LYS A 102 20.33 1.11 -6.52
C LYS A 102 19.18 1.39 -5.54
N LEU A 103 18.04 0.73 -5.69
CA LEU A 103 16.91 0.88 -4.78
C LEU A 103 17.25 0.33 -3.38
N THR A 104 17.87 -0.84 -3.30
CA THR A 104 18.30 -1.47 -2.05
C THR A 104 19.36 -0.63 -1.32
N ALA A 105 20.32 -0.06 -2.05
CA ALA A 105 21.32 0.84 -1.49
C ALA A 105 20.66 2.11 -0.91
N ARG A 106 19.68 2.69 -1.62
CA ARG A 106 18.91 3.83 -1.11
C ARG A 106 18.10 3.49 0.15
N LEU A 107 17.47 2.31 0.18
CA LEU A 107 16.73 1.85 1.36
C LEU A 107 17.66 1.63 2.56
N SER A 108 18.82 1.03 2.34
CA SER A 108 19.82 0.81 3.41
C SER A 108 20.31 2.13 4.00
N ASN A 109 20.68 3.10 3.14
CA ASN A 109 21.11 4.43 3.59
C ASN A 109 20.02 5.16 4.38
N LEU A 110 18.74 4.98 4.03
CA LEU A 110 17.65 5.58 4.80
C LEU A 110 17.57 5.00 6.21
N ILE A 111 17.77 3.69 6.37
CA ILE A 111 17.76 3.02 7.67
C ILE A 111 18.92 3.52 8.53
N ASP A 112 20.13 3.63 7.96
CA ASP A 112 21.33 4.07 8.70
C ASP A 112 21.21 5.53 9.22
N VAL A 113 20.50 6.40 8.50
CA VAL A 113 20.25 7.79 8.92
C VAL A 113 19.29 7.87 10.13
N PHE A 114 18.51 6.82 10.39
CA PHE A 114 17.59 6.74 11.52
C PHE A 114 18.17 6.04 12.76
N GLU A 115 19.41 5.55 12.74
CA GLU A 115 20.07 5.11 13.97
C GLU A 115 20.35 6.32 14.89
N PRO A 116 19.76 6.40 16.10
CA PRO A 116 20.12 7.44 17.04
C PRO A 116 21.56 7.19 17.52
N ALA A 117 22.36 8.27 17.55
CA ALA A 117 23.70 8.28 18.13
C ALA A 117 23.71 7.91 19.63
#